data_AF-A0A6M2AV43-F1
#
_entry.id   AF-A0A6M2AV43-F1
#
_cell.length_a   1.000
_cell.length_b   1.000
_cell.length_c   1.000
_cell.angle_alpha   90.00
_cell.angle_beta   90.00
_cell.angle_gamma   90.00
#
_symmetry.space_group_name_H-M   'P 1'
#
loop_
_entity.id
_entity.type
_entity.pdbx_description
1 polymer ?
#
loop_
_entity_poly.entity_id
_entity_poly.type
_entity_poly.pdbx_seq_one_letter_code
_entity_poly.pdbx_strand_id
1 'polypeptide(L)'
;MWKYFIALGLIVTLSSCGSKNTTMKSSKAAKEIVLGKSEVVSYKSLGNGVASVSLKLYENNTFLFDFKSIPQPGSNDKPVVISEKGTYTSDGSWKTLNFVKPKFSLAAIFDAQYGDASHFTVISDDKVKINSSKPALPIWGVVCEKK
;
A
#
# COMPACT_ATOMS: atom_id res chain seq x y z
N MET A 1 -66.85 14.27 8.09
CA MET A 1 -65.49 14.29 7.50
C MET A 1 -64.47 14.21 8.62
N TRP A 2 -63.52 13.33 8.38
CA TRP A 2 -62.42 12.84 9.21
C TRP A 2 -61.39 13.94 9.54
N LYS A 3 -60.93 14.03 10.80
CA LYS A 3 -59.51 13.92 11.24
C LYS A 3 -59.25 14.60 12.60
N TYR A 4 -59.09 13.76 13.62
CA TYR A 4 -58.26 14.04 14.79
C TYR A 4 -56.80 14.11 14.36
N PHE A 5 -56.06 15.12 14.83
CA PHE A 5 -54.60 15.05 14.94
C PHE A 5 -54.17 15.61 16.29
N ILE A 6 -54.03 14.68 17.24
CA ILE A 6 -53.28 14.86 18.48
C ILE A 6 -51.81 14.83 18.09
N ALA A 7 -51.13 15.97 18.17
CA ALA A 7 -49.68 16.02 18.03
C ALA A 7 -49.05 15.63 19.38
N LEU A 8 -48.75 14.33 19.52
CA LEU A 8 -47.96 13.79 20.62
C LEU A 8 -46.48 14.15 20.37
N GLY A 9 -45.96 15.14 21.08
CA GLY A 9 -44.55 15.50 21.05
C GLY A 9 -43.69 14.43 21.70
N LEU A 10 -43.04 13.60 20.88
CA LEU A 10 -42.11 12.56 21.34
C LEU A 10 -40.73 13.21 21.56
N ILE A 11 -40.42 13.50 22.82
CA ILE A 11 -39.11 13.96 23.27
C ILE A 11 -38.17 12.74 23.26
N VAL A 12 -37.24 12.70 22.30
CA VAL A 12 -36.14 11.74 22.30
C VAL A 12 -34.90 12.47 22.82
N THR A 13 -34.63 12.35 24.11
CA THR A 13 -33.32 12.70 24.68
C THR A 13 -32.32 11.65 24.21
N LEU A 14 -31.55 11.97 23.16
CA LEU A 14 -30.35 11.20 22.85
C LEU A 14 -29.33 11.47 23.95
N SER A 15 -29.26 10.55 24.91
CA SER A 15 -28.17 10.44 25.88
C SER A 15 -26.85 10.27 25.12
N SER A 16 -26.17 11.39 24.87
CA SER A 16 -24.80 11.42 24.37
C SER A 16 -23.90 10.83 25.46
N CYS A 17 -23.74 9.51 25.41
CA CYS A 17 -22.70 8.82 26.15
C CYS A 17 -21.38 9.20 25.47
N GLY A 18 -20.77 10.27 25.98
CA GLY A 18 -19.41 10.68 25.66
C GLY A 18 -18.44 9.57 26.04
N SER A 19 -18.23 8.64 25.11
CA SER A 19 -17.14 7.68 25.18
C SER A 19 -15.85 8.46 25.03
N LYS A 20 -15.14 8.60 26.15
CA LYS A 20 -13.81 9.18 26.25
C LYS A 20 -12.92 8.51 25.20
N ASN A 21 -12.55 9.29 24.18
CA ASN A 21 -11.44 8.96 23.28
C ASN A 21 -10.20 8.74 24.14
N THR A 22 -9.93 7.48 24.45
CA THR A 22 -8.65 7.06 25.00
C THR A 22 -7.69 7.13 23.84
N THR A 23 -7.16 8.32 23.60
CA THR A 23 -6.02 8.53 22.73
C THR A 23 -4.85 7.79 23.39
N MET A 24 -4.74 6.49 23.13
CA MET A 24 -3.50 5.76 23.33
C MET A 24 -2.49 6.43 22.41
N LYS A 25 -1.73 7.36 22.98
CA LYS A 25 -0.44 7.78 22.45
C LYS A 25 0.42 6.51 22.41
N SER A 26 0.32 5.78 21.32
CA SER A 26 1.23 4.69 20.98
C SER A 26 2.56 5.33 20.61
N SER A 27 3.33 5.74 21.62
CA SER A 27 4.78 5.84 21.51
C SER A 27 5.33 4.42 21.37
N LYS A 28 5.04 3.76 20.25
CA LYS A 28 5.71 2.54 19.85
C LYS A 28 7.01 2.98 19.18
N ALA A 29 8.13 2.71 19.84
CA ALA A 29 9.36 2.43 19.11
C ALA A 29 8.98 1.51 17.92
N ALA A 30 9.34 1.91 16.71
CA ALA A 30 8.96 1.17 15.51
C ALA A 30 9.50 -0.25 15.65
N LYS A 31 8.61 -1.20 15.98
CA LYS A 31 8.96 -2.59 16.13
C LYS A 31 9.48 -3.05 14.77
N GLU A 32 10.66 -3.66 14.74
CA GLU A 32 11.26 -4.17 13.52
C GLU A 32 10.28 -5.09 12.78
N ILE A 33 10.15 -4.91 11.46
CA ILE A 33 9.29 -5.74 10.62
C ILE A 33 10.02 -7.04 10.28
N VAL A 34 9.48 -8.14 10.79
CA VAL A 34 9.96 -9.50 10.53
C VAL A 34 9.14 -10.11 9.39
N LEU A 35 9.82 -10.48 8.30
CA LEU A 35 9.18 -11.09 7.14
C LEU A 35 8.63 -12.48 7.47
N GLY A 36 7.53 -12.85 6.81
CA GLY A 36 7.01 -14.22 6.89
C GLY A 36 7.94 -15.21 6.19
N LYS A 37 7.72 -16.51 6.44
CA LYS A 37 8.57 -17.56 5.87
C LYS A 37 8.17 -17.93 4.46
N SER A 38 6.88 -17.82 4.15
CA SER A 38 6.32 -18.18 2.85
C SER A 38 5.83 -16.96 2.09
N GLU A 39 6.20 -16.87 0.81
CA GLU A 39 5.66 -15.89 -0.14
C GLU A 39 4.26 -16.34 -0.58
N VAL A 40 3.28 -15.43 -0.59
CA VAL A 40 1.92 -15.70 -1.07
C VAL A 40 1.65 -15.07 -2.43
N VAL A 41 2.34 -13.98 -2.75
CA VAL A 41 2.32 -13.32 -4.06
C VAL A 41 3.68 -12.69 -4.25
N SER A 42 4.26 -12.82 -5.44
CA SER A 42 5.49 -12.12 -5.77
C SER A 42 5.40 -11.54 -7.18
N TYR A 43 5.96 -10.33 -7.34
CA TYR A 43 6.14 -9.65 -8.61
C TYR A 43 7.62 -9.41 -8.82
N LYS A 44 8.09 -9.63 -10.05
CA LYS A 44 9.50 -9.44 -10.39
C LYS A 44 9.66 -8.94 -11.82
N SER A 45 10.51 -7.93 -12.00
CA SER A 45 10.91 -7.46 -13.32
C SER A 45 11.71 -8.53 -14.07
N LEU A 46 11.45 -8.70 -15.37
CA LEU A 46 12.37 -9.39 -16.27
C LEU A 46 13.54 -8.48 -16.67
N GLY A 47 14.53 -9.02 -17.37
CA GLY A 47 15.66 -8.23 -17.88
C GLY A 47 15.17 -7.12 -18.81
N ASN A 48 15.48 -5.86 -18.47
CA ASN A 48 14.99 -4.67 -19.17
C ASN A 48 16.06 -3.58 -19.39
N GLY A 49 17.27 -3.77 -18.85
CA GLY A 49 18.38 -2.81 -19.00
C GLY A 49 18.28 -1.51 -18.20
N VAL A 50 17.19 -1.28 -17.45
CA VAL A 50 16.96 -0.05 -16.68
C VAL A 50 16.89 -0.26 -15.17
N ALA A 51 16.26 -1.34 -14.69
CA ALA A 51 16.17 -1.64 -13.26
C ALA A 51 15.87 -3.13 -12.97
N SER A 52 16.21 -3.56 -11.77
CA SER A 52 15.69 -4.78 -11.16
C SER A 52 14.70 -4.41 -10.06
N VAL A 53 13.48 -4.91 -10.15
CA VAL A 53 12.39 -4.61 -9.21
C VAL A 53 11.76 -5.91 -8.73
N SER A 54 11.52 -6.01 -7.43
CA SER A 54 10.77 -7.11 -6.83
C SER A 54 9.86 -6.63 -5.71
N LEU A 55 8.64 -7.15 -5.68
CA LEU A 55 7.71 -6.99 -4.58
C LEU A 55 7.23 -8.37 -4.13
N LYS A 56 7.47 -8.70 -2.87
CA LYS A 56 7.09 -9.99 -2.28
C LYS A 56 6.15 -9.77 -1.12
N LEU A 57 4.99 -10.42 -1.16
CA LEU A 57 4.01 -10.44 -0.07
C LEU A 57 4.13 -11.78 0.65
N TYR A 58 4.17 -11.74 1.98
CA TYR A 58 4.32 -12.93 2.82
C TYR A 58 3.03 -13.27 3.57
N GLU A 59 2.90 -14.53 3.99
CA GLU A 59 1.73 -15.07 4.69
C GLU A 59 1.37 -14.32 5.99
N ASN A 60 2.34 -13.71 6.66
CA ASN A 60 2.15 -12.97 7.91
C ASN A 60 1.80 -11.49 7.70
N ASN A 61 1.27 -11.12 6.52
CA ASN A 61 0.89 -9.75 6.17
C ASN A 61 2.06 -8.75 6.14
N THR A 62 3.27 -9.23 5.86
CA THR A 62 4.45 -8.37 5.63
C THR A 62 4.87 -8.42 4.17
N PHE A 63 5.67 -7.44 3.74
CA PHE A 63 6.21 -7.42 2.40
C PHE A 63 7.66 -6.97 2.38
N LEU A 64 8.36 -7.35 1.31
CA LEU A 64 9.67 -6.84 0.93
C LEU A 64 9.56 -6.20 -0.45
N PHE A 65 10.01 -4.95 -0.56
CA PHE A 65 10.14 -4.23 -1.82
C PHE A 65 11.62 -3.96 -2.08
N ASP A 66 12.13 -4.53 -3.16
CA ASP A 66 13.50 -4.32 -3.62
C ASP A 66 13.48 -3.60 -4.96
N PHE A 67 14.30 -2.56 -5.08
CA PHE A 67 14.52 -1.84 -6.32
C PHE A 67 16.01 -1.55 -6.46
N LYS A 68 16.55 -1.80 -7.66
CA LYS A 68 17.91 -1.45 -8.03
C LYS A 68 17.94 -0.89 -9.44
N SER A 69 18.31 0.38 -9.60
CA SER A 69 18.51 0.93 -10.95
C SER A 69 19.78 0.36 -11.60
N ILE A 70 19.80 0.35 -12.92
CA ILE A 70 20.95 -0.05 -13.74
C ILE A 70 21.54 1.23 -14.35
N PRO A 71 22.75 1.65 -13.94
CA PRO A 71 23.44 2.78 -14.54
C PRO A 71 23.59 2.60 -16.04
N GLN A 72 23.41 3.68 -16.79
CA GLN A 72 23.51 3.63 -18.24
C GLN A 72 24.99 3.61 -18.67
N PRO A 73 25.34 2.92 -19.78
CA PRO A 73 26.70 2.93 -20.31
C PRO A 73 27.22 4.36 -20.50
N GLY A 74 28.43 4.63 -20.02
CA GLY A 74 29.05 5.96 -20.11
C GLY A 74 28.56 6.96 -19.05
N SER A 75 27.60 6.59 -18.19
CA SER A 75 27.28 7.38 -16.99
C SER A 75 28.24 7.03 -15.86
N ASN A 76 28.53 8.02 -15.00
CA ASN A 76 29.24 7.82 -13.73
C ASN A 76 28.25 7.60 -12.57
N ASP A 77 26.98 7.36 -12.88
CA ASP A 77 25.92 7.26 -11.89
C ASP A 77 26.04 5.96 -11.10
N LYS A 78 25.84 6.05 -9.79
CA LYS A 78 25.76 4.87 -8.94
C LYS A 78 24.34 4.30 -9.00
N PRO A 79 24.18 2.96 -8.92
CA PRO A 79 22.87 2.35 -8.77
C PRO A 79 22.13 2.92 -7.56
N VAL A 80 20.88 3.34 -7.75
CA VAL A 80 19.95 3.58 -6.66
C VAL A 80 19.51 2.21 -6.15
N VAL A 81 19.71 1.93 -4.87
CA VAL A 81 19.33 0.67 -4.23
C VAL A 81 18.34 0.99 -3.12
N ILE A 82 17.16 0.38 -3.19
CA ILE A 82 16.09 0.47 -2.20
C ILE A 82 15.75 -0.95 -1.78
N SER A 83 15.66 -1.17 -0.48
CA SER A 83 15.14 -2.40 0.10
C SER A 83 14.34 -2.02 1.32
N GLU A 84 13.01 -2.04 1.19
CA GLU A 84 12.09 -1.64 2.25
C GLU A 84 11.17 -2.77 2.65
N LYS A 85 10.91 -2.85 3.95
CA LYS A 85 9.93 -3.78 4.52
C LYS A 85 8.71 -3.00 4.99
N GLY A 86 7.56 -3.64 4.88
CA GLY A 86 6.31 -3.05 5.33
C GLY A 86 5.29 -4.11 5.74
N THR A 87 4.10 -3.63 6.08
CA THR A 87 2.94 -4.48 6.33
C THR A 87 1.88 -4.21 5.28
N TYR A 88 1.08 -5.21 4.94
CA TYR A 88 -0.06 -5.01 4.05
C TYR A 88 -1.37 -5.47 4.65
N THR A 89 -2.48 -4.88 4.20
CA THR A 89 -3.82 -5.39 4.46
C THR A 89 -4.44 -5.89 3.16
N SER A 90 -5.42 -6.79 3.26
CA SER A 90 -6.09 -7.40 2.11
C SER A 90 -7.57 -7.05 2.08
N ASP A 91 -8.07 -6.72 0.89
CA ASP A 91 -9.49 -6.55 0.56
C ASP A 91 -9.74 -7.20 -0.80
N GLY A 92 -10.11 -8.49 -0.78
CA GLY A 92 -10.15 -9.34 -1.98
C GLY A 92 -8.79 -9.38 -2.69
N SER A 93 -8.79 -9.00 -3.98
CA SER A 93 -7.57 -8.89 -4.78
C SER A 93 -6.75 -7.64 -4.51
N TRP A 94 -7.26 -6.67 -3.75
CA TRP A 94 -6.52 -5.45 -3.44
C TRP A 94 -5.66 -5.64 -2.19
N LYS A 95 -4.39 -5.27 -2.29
CA LYS A 95 -3.42 -5.27 -1.19
C LYS A 95 -3.00 -3.83 -0.91
N THR A 96 -3.22 -3.34 0.31
CA THR A 96 -2.76 -2.02 0.71
C THR A 96 -1.41 -2.15 1.38
N LEU A 97 -0.34 -1.74 0.70
CA LEU A 97 1.03 -1.76 1.22
C LEU A 97 1.23 -0.52 2.10
N ASN A 98 1.73 -0.72 3.32
CA ASN A 98 2.09 0.33 4.26
C ASN A 98 3.60 0.31 4.46
N PHE A 99 4.30 1.29 3.89
CA PHE A 99 5.74 1.48 4.04
C PHE A 99 6.05 2.20 5.35
N VAL A 100 7.20 1.88 5.97
CA VAL A 100 7.63 2.57 7.19
C VAL A 100 8.62 3.68 6.81
N LYS A 101 8.13 4.92 6.71
CA LYS A 101 8.94 6.10 6.37
C LYS A 101 9.80 5.88 5.11
N PRO A 102 9.18 5.63 3.94
CA PRO A 102 9.92 5.34 2.72
C PRO A 102 10.87 6.49 2.37
N LYS A 103 12.09 6.16 1.93
CA LYS A 103 13.09 7.15 1.47
C LYS A 103 12.92 7.53 0.00
N PHE A 104 11.76 7.27 -0.57
CA PHE A 104 11.41 7.51 -1.96
C PHE A 104 9.94 7.91 -2.07
N SER A 105 9.58 8.55 -3.19
CA SER A 105 8.18 8.89 -3.47
C SER A 105 7.42 7.68 -4.00
N LEU A 106 6.35 7.29 -3.34
CA LEU A 106 5.44 6.26 -3.87
C LEU A 106 4.79 6.68 -5.19
N ALA A 107 4.53 7.97 -5.39
CA ALA A 107 4.01 8.47 -6.67
C ALA A 107 5.02 8.37 -7.82
N ALA A 108 6.32 8.41 -7.52
CA ALA A 108 7.36 8.19 -8.54
C ALA A 108 7.57 6.71 -8.85
N ILE A 109 7.34 5.81 -7.89
CA ILE A 109 7.47 4.36 -8.08
C ILE A 109 6.20 3.75 -8.68
N PHE A 110 5.03 4.19 -8.24
CA PHE A 110 3.72 3.78 -8.75
C PHE A 110 3.14 4.93 -9.56
N ASP A 111 3.80 5.23 -10.68
CA ASP A 111 3.52 6.38 -11.53
C ASP A 111 2.38 6.09 -12.51
N ALA A 112 1.34 6.91 -12.44
CA ALA A 112 0.13 6.80 -13.25
C ALA A 112 0.37 6.95 -14.77
N GLN A 113 1.54 7.41 -15.19
CA GLN A 113 1.95 7.42 -16.60
C GLN A 113 2.19 6.02 -17.15
N TYR A 114 2.59 5.07 -16.28
CA TYR A 114 2.95 3.71 -16.69
C TYR A 114 1.96 2.65 -16.20
N GLY A 115 1.06 3.00 -15.29
CA GLY A 115 0.00 2.13 -14.80
C GLY A 115 -1.28 2.90 -14.53
N ASP A 116 -2.42 2.21 -14.57
CA ASP A 116 -3.72 2.81 -14.33
C ASP A 116 -4.32 2.40 -12.97
N ALA A 117 -5.47 2.99 -12.64
CA ALA A 117 -6.23 2.70 -11.44
C ALA A 117 -6.70 1.25 -11.32
N SER A 118 -6.58 0.42 -12.36
CA SER A 118 -6.87 -1.01 -12.28
C SER A 118 -5.68 -1.82 -11.74
N HIS A 119 -4.47 -1.26 -11.77
CA HIS A 119 -3.23 -1.86 -11.26
C HIS A 119 -2.90 -1.39 -9.85
N PHE A 120 -2.94 -0.08 -9.61
CA PHE A 120 -2.60 0.48 -8.31
C PHE A 120 -3.30 1.82 -8.04
N THR A 121 -3.24 2.26 -6.79
CA THR A 121 -3.66 3.60 -6.37
C THR A 121 -2.76 4.05 -5.23
N VAL A 122 -2.02 5.15 -5.42
CA VAL A 122 -1.25 5.78 -4.34
C VAL A 122 -2.23 6.51 -3.44
N ILE A 123 -2.25 6.15 -2.14
CA ILE A 123 -3.17 6.74 -1.14
C ILE A 123 -2.50 7.89 -0.40
N SER A 124 -1.22 7.72 -0.05
CA SER A 124 -0.40 8.67 0.68
C SER A 124 1.07 8.40 0.40
N ASP A 125 1.96 9.24 0.95
CA ASP A 125 3.41 9.10 0.79
C ASP A 125 3.98 7.77 1.31
N ASP A 126 3.23 7.07 2.16
CA ASP A 126 3.59 5.80 2.79
C ASP A 126 2.64 4.64 2.46
N LYS A 127 1.59 4.87 1.66
CA LYS A 127 0.59 3.84 1.32
C LYS A 127 0.23 3.80 -0.14
N VAL A 128 0.17 2.58 -0.67
CA VAL A 128 -0.29 2.29 -2.04
C VAL A 128 -1.15 1.03 -2.03
N LYS A 129 -2.26 1.05 -2.76
CA LYS A 129 -3.03 -0.16 -3.10
C LYS A 129 -2.50 -0.75 -4.39
N ILE A 130 -2.31 -2.05 -4.42
CA ILE A 130 -2.01 -2.81 -5.64
C ILE A 130 -3.08 -3.88 -5.86
N ASN A 131 -3.39 -4.16 -7.12
CA ASN A 131 -4.33 -5.20 -7.48
C ASN A 131 -3.60 -6.52 -7.73
N SER A 132 -3.57 -7.37 -6.71
CA SER A 132 -2.89 -8.66 -6.79
C SER A 132 -3.60 -9.69 -7.66
N SER A 133 -4.72 -9.39 -8.33
CA SER A 133 -5.27 -10.27 -9.37
C SER A 133 -4.54 -10.11 -10.70
N LYS A 134 -3.91 -8.95 -10.95
CA LYS A 134 -3.23 -8.67 -12.20
C LYS A 134 -2.03 -9.61 -12.40
N PRO A 135 -1.79 -10.10 -13.64
CA PRO A 135 -0.65 -10.95 -13.94
C PRO A 135 0.67 -10.18 -13.91
N ALA A 136 0.63 -8.85 -14.01
CA ALA A 136 1.78 -7.98 -13.87
C ALA A 136 1.39 -6.65 -13.22
N LEU A 137 2.39 -5.96 -12.67
CA LEU A 137 2.28 -4.59 -12.18
C LEU A 137 3.35 -3.73 -12.85
N PRO A 138 3.00 -2.58 -13.42
CA PRO A 138 3.99 -1.57 -13.79
C PRO A 138 4.50 -0.88 -12.52
N ILE A 139 5.81 -0.93 -12.30
CA ILE A 139 6.49 -0.31 -11.17
C ILE A 139 7.70 0.46 -11.72
N TRP A 140 7.71 1.77 -11.55
CA TRP A 140 8.71 2.70 -12.08
C TRP A 140 8.90 2.55 -13.60
N GLY A 141 7.78 2.40 -14.32
CA GLY A 141 7.79 2.14 -15.77
C GLY A 141 8.26 0.73 -16.18
N VAL A 142 8.64 -0.13 -15.23
CA VAL A 142 9.06 -1.51 -15.48
C VAL A 142 7.91 -2.48 -15.22
N VAL A 143 7.61 -3.31 -16.21
CA VAL A 143 6.63 -4.40 -16.06
C VAL A 143 7.20 -5.48 -15.15
N CYS A 144 6.55 -5.70 -14.01
CA CYS A 144 6.88 -6.74 -13.05
C CYS A 144 5.85 -7.86 -13.13
N GLU A 145 6.26 -9.03 -13.57
CA GLU A 145 5.37 -10.18 -13.73
C GLU A 145 5.16 -10.90 -12.41
N LYS A 146 3.95 -11.44 -12.21
CA LYS A 146 3.63 -12.31 -11.10
C LYS A 146 4.35 -13.65 -11.28
N LYS A 147 5.00 -14.15 -10.22
CA LYS A 147 5.60 -15.49 -10.17
C LYS A 147 4.76 -16.44 -9.30
#